data_AF-A0A6G0UPA6-F1
#
_entry.id   AF-A0A6G0UPA6-F1
#
_cell.length_a   1.000
_cell.length_b   1.000
_cell.length_c   1.000
_cell.angle_alpha   90.00
_cell.angle_beta   90.00
_cell.angle_gamma   90.00
#
_symmetry.space_group_name_H-M   'P 1'
#
loop_
_entity.id
_entity.type
_entity.pdbx_description
1 polymer ?
#
loop_
_entity_poly.entity_id
_entity_poly.type
_entity_poly.pdbx_seq_one_letter_code
_entity_poly.pdbx_strand_id
1 'polypeptide(L)'
;MNIPRRLLSLPSGTSLQVRFLQNTSVRLWEKYDNERHYEPGEDPMGRLWHGLTYDFRRWKTRYNKARDDAFKRKNPIAFMKRDIERGAKVAYYAQTELKNRFPFMNFDDIIAGTYGLENEGLIDTWQLLSAIREKNITLGVTYVKGTVENFAFQRQAGLPDAHDYIQDVDEADSNALSKRRLTGVYVRPQMVGASARYVRAHFIVNCAGPWAGEIARMAGCGSGQGLSSIPVPIEPRKRVNFVIHAPDVPSFDIPAFTDPEGVFCRPHDAGNNFVCGRIPTRAEDAKTDHSDMSINYDEFYEKVWPILVSRVPAFKNAKVVNAWSMHNDVNTFDDIPILSEHLQFPNFYIMSGFGNYGPQMSIAAGKLFSEKIFDGAYTTVNVRKYDMRRIMHGNKVYEPLKSSA
;
A
#
# COMPACT_ATOMS: atom_id res chain seq x y z
N MET A 1 26.08 53.79 7.82
CA MET A 1 26.13 52.92 6.62
C MET A 1 24.71 52.63 6.18
N ASN A 2 24.33 53.22 5.04
CA ASN A 2 22.99 53.13 4.44
C ASN A 2 22.83 51.81 3.69
N ILE A 3 21.77 51.05 4.00
CA ILE A 3 21.27 49.97 3.14
C ILE A 3 19.99 50.49 2.48
N PRO A 4 19.90 50.56 1.14
CA PRO A 4 18.78 51.21 0.49
C PRO A 4 17.55 50.30 0.45
N ARG A 5 16.41 50.80 0.96
CA ARG A 5 15.08 50.27 0.68
C ARG A 5 14.73 50.57 -0.78
N ARG A 6 14.92 49.61 -1.69
CA ARG A 6 14.23 49.64 -2.99
C ARG A 6 12.83 49.07 -2.80
N LEU A 7 11.86 49.98 -2.80
CA LEU A 7 10.44 49.73 -3.02
C LEU A 7 10.24 48.96 -4.34
N LEU A 8 9.60 47.80 -4.26
CA LEU A 8 9.00 47.14 -5.42
C LEU A 8 7.71 47.88 -5.77
N SER A 9 7.77 48.82 -6.72
CA SER A 9 6.57 49.32 -7.39
C SER A 9 6.10 48.26 -8.40
N LEU A 10 4.99 47.60 -8.08
CA LEU A 10 4.30 46.70 -9.01
C LEU A 10 3.65 47.52 -10.13
N PRO A 11 3.75 47.09 -11.41
CA PRO A 11 2.98 47.71 -12.49
C PRO A 11 1.49 47.45 -12.28
N SER A 12 0.68 48.51 -12.33
CA SER A 12 -0.78 48.45 -12.29
C SER A 12 -1.31 47.69 -13.51
N GLY A 13 -1.70 46.42 -13.32
CA GLY A 13 -2.37 45.65 -14.36
C GLY A 13 -2.37 44.13 -14.20
N THR A 14 -1.59 43.56 -13.28
CA THR A 14 -1.59 42.11 -13.02
C THR A 14 -2.54 41.77 -11.87
N SER A 15 -3.58 40.99 -12.16
CA SER A 15 -4.37 40.35 -11.11
C SER A 15 -3.46 39.39 -10.33
N LEU A 16 -2.97 39.83 -9.17
CA LEU A 16 -2.32 38.97 -8.20
C LEU A 16 -3.36 37.96 -7.71
N GLN A 17 -3.42 36.77 -8.32
CA GLN A 17 -3.98 35.61 -7.67
C GLN A 17 -3.03 35.24 -6.53
N VAL A 18 -3.26 35.82 -5.36
CA VAL A 18 -2.65 35.38 -4.11
C VAL A 18 -3.19 33.98 -3.84
N ARG A 19 -2.46 32.94 -4.26
CA ARG A 19 -2.78 31.55 -3.94
C ARG A 19 -2.00 31.18 -2.68
N PHE A 20 -2.74 30.94 -1.61
CA PHE A 20 -2.21 30.48 -0.33
C PHE A 20 -1.72 29.02 -0.46
N LEU A 21 -0.66 28.68 0.28
CA LEU A 21 -0.37 27.29 0.63
C LEU A 21 -1.61 26.69 1.28
N GLN A 22 -2.19 25.66 0.66
CA GLN A 22 -3.30 24.92 1.25
C GLN A 22 -2.76 24.06 2.39
N ASN A 23 -2.81 24.60 3.61
CA ASN A 23 -2.61 23.82 4.82
C ASN A 23 -3.95 23.20 5.21
N THR A 24 -4.09 21.89 5.05
CA THR A 24 -5.27 21.17 5.54
C THR A 24 -5.21 21.11 7.07
N SER A 25 -6.11 21.86 7.71
CA SER A 25 -6.40 21.68 9.13
C SER A 25 -7.37 20.51 9.26
N VAL A 26 -7.14 19.60 10.22
CA VAL A 26 -8.07 18.52 10.55
C VAL A 26 -9.37 19.17 11.02
N ARG A 27 -10.41 19.16 10.17
CA ARG A 27 -11.70 19.81 10.48
C ARG A 27 -12.79 18.85 10.95
N LEU A 28 -12.62 17.54 10.76
CA LEU A 28 -13.64 16.55 11.10
C LEU A 28 -12.99 15.29 11.68
N TRP A 29 -13.39 14.99 12.92
CA TRP A 29 -13.20 13.71 13.58
C TRP A 29 -14.51 12.94 13.40
N GLU A 30 -14.51 11.84 12.65
CA GLU A 30 -15.60 10.87 12.78
C GLU A 30 -15.49 10.26 14.18
N LYS A 31 -16.48 10.52 15.04
CA LYS A 31 -16.61 9.83 16.32
C LYS A 31 -16.91 8.35 16.05
N TYR A 32 -15.86 7.54 15.90
CA TYR A 32 -15.94 6.10 16.12
C TYR A 32 -15.84 5.81 17.62
N ASP A 33 -16.66 6.49 18.43
CA ASP A 33 -16.87 6.04 19.79
C ASP A 33 -17.57 4.68 19.66
N ASN A 34 -16.92 3.61 20.14
CA ASN A 34 -17.55 2.32 20.31
C ASN A 34 -18.87 2.55 21.06
N GLU A 35 -20.01 2.31 20.41
CA GLU A 35 -21.31 2.39 21.10
C GLU A 35 -21.29 1.41 22.28
N ARG A 36 -21.34 1.98 23.48
CA ARG A 36 -21.48 1.41 24.83
C ARG A 36 -20.94 -0.02 25.05
N HIS A 37 -19.84 -0.13 25.79
CA HIS A 37 -19.41 -1.41 26.36
C HIS A 37 -20.25 -1.73 27.61
N TYR A 38 -20.81 -2.94 27.66
CA TYR A 38 -21.48 -3.44 28.87
C TYR A 38 -20.42 -3.92 29.86
N GLU A 39 -20.44 -3.38 31.08
CA GLU A 39 -19.55 -3.83 32.14
C GLU A 39 -20.02 -5.17 32.74
N PRO A 40 -19.12 -5.97 33.33
CA PRO A 40 -19.50 -7.17 34.08
C PRO A 40 -20.43 -6.82 35.25
N GLY A 41 -21.73 -7.10 35.12
CA GLY A 41 -22.76 -6.84 36.14
C GLY A 41 -24.00 -6.08 35.65
N GLU A 42 -23.99 -5.52 34.43
CA GLU A 42 -25.16 -4.89 33.82
C GLU A 42 -26.22 -5.90 33.31
N ASP A 43 -27.46 -5.42 33.12
CA ASP A 43 -28.65 -6.23 32.77
C ASP A 43 -28.39 -7.24 31.62
N PRO A 44 -28.46 -8.55 31.89
CA PRO A 44 -28.26 -9.60 30.89
C PRO A 44 -29.19 -9.48 29.67
N MET A 45 -30.43 -9.01 29.85
CA MET A 45 -31.41 -8.91 28.77
C MET A 45 -31.10 -7.76 27.82
N GLY A 46 -30.72 -6.59 28.34
CA GLY A 46 -30.23 -5.46 27.55
C GLY A 46 -29.03 -5.81 26.67
N ARG A 47 -28.08 -6.58 27.21
CA ARG A 47 -26.90 -7.06 26.45
C ARG A 47 -27.28 -8.00 25.31
N LEU A 48 -28.20 -8.94 25.56
CA LEU A 48 -28.67 -9.89 24.55
C LEU A 48 -29.39 -9.18 23.40
N TRP A 49 -30.29 -8.24 23.74
CA TRP A 49 -31.03 -7.45 22.76
C TRP A 49 -30.13 -6.54 21.93
N HIS A 50 -29.14 -5.91 22.56
CA HIS A 50 -28.14 -5.12 21.87
C HIS A 50 -27.31 -5.97 20.90
N GLY A 51 -26.82 -7.14 21.33
CA GLY A 51 -26.09 -8.07 20.46
C GLY A 51 -26.90 -8.49 19.22
N LEU A 52 -28.18 -8.83 19.42
CA LEU A 52 -29.07 -9.31 18.37
C LEU A 52 -29.43 -8.21 17.36
N THR A 53 -29.75 -7.01 17.85
CA THR A 53 -30.03 -5.84 16.99
C THR A 53 -28.78 -5.33 16.27
N TYR A 54 -27.63 -5.38 16.93
CA TYR A 54 -26.33 -5.08 16.32
C TYR A 54 -26.02 -6.04 15.17
N ASP A 55 -26.20 -7.34 15.37
CA ASP A 55 -25.98 -8.35 14.32
C ASP A 55 -26.95 -8.19 13.16
N PHE A 56 -28.20 -7.79 13.40
CA PHE A 56 -29.15 -7.51 12.33
C PHE A 56 -28.76 -6.27 11.51
N ARG A 57 -28.37 -5.17 12.17
CA ARG A 57 -27.84 -3.95 11.51
C ARG A 57 -26.58 -4.29 10.71
N ARG A 58 -25.71 -5.13 11.26
CA ARG A 58 -24.49 -5.63 10.62
C ARG A 58 -24.79 -6.49 9.40
N TRP A 59 -25.76 -7.39 9.48
CA TRP A 59 -26.21 -8.22 8.36
C TRP A 59 -26.81 -7.38 7.23
N LYS A 60 -27.72 -6.46 7.55
CA LYS A 60 -28.30 -5.52 6.58
C LYS A 60 -27.22 -4.71 5.85
N THR A 61 -26.23 -4.24 6.59
CA THR A 61 -25.07 -3.53 6.03
C THR A 61 -24.24 -4.43 5.10
N ARG A 62 -24.05 -5.71 5.43
CA ARG A 62 -23.35 -6.69 4.58
C ARG A 62 -24.11 -6.97 3.28
N TYR A 63 -25.42 -7.16 3.36
CA TYR A 63 -26.28 -7.40 2.20
C TYR A 63 -26.21 -6.23 1.21
N ASN A 64 -26.36 -5.00 1.70
CA ASN A 64 -26.26 -3.81 0.86
C ASN A 64 -24.86 -3.68 0.22
N LYS A 65 -23.79 -3.90 0.99
CA LYS A 65 -22.41 -3.84 0.49
C LYS A 65 -22.09 -4.90 -0.57
N ALA A 66 -22.69 -6.09 -0.49
CA ALA A 66 -22.51 -7.17 -1.47
C ALA A 66 -23.21 -6.83 -2.80
N ARG A 67 -24.41 -6.27 -2.73
CA ARG A 67 -25.15 -5.79 -3.90
C ARG A 67 -24.39 -4.67 -4.63
N ASP A 68 -23.79 -3.76 -3.87
CA ASP A 68 -22.96 -2.68 -4.43
C ASP A 68 -21.72 -3.21 -5.16
N ASP A 69 -21.18 -4.37 -4.78
CA ASP A 69 -19.95 -4.91 -5.38
C ASP A 69 -20.13 -5.37 -6.83
N ALA A 70 -21.29 -5.93 -7.15
CA ALA A 70 -21.66 -6.27 -8.52
C ALA A 70 -21.87 -5.00 -9.39
N PHE A 71 -22.41 -3.93 -8.81
CA PHE A 71 -22.61 -2.66 -9.50
C PHE A 71 -21.30 -1.94 -9.82
N LYS A 72 -20.31 -1.99 -8.90
CA LYS A 72 -18.97 -1.40 -9.07
C LYS A 72 -18.25 -1.89 -10.33
N ARG A 73 -18.35 -3.20 -10.63
CA ARG A 73 -17.68 -3.80 -11.80
C ARG A 73 -18.21 -3.28 -13.13
N LYS A 74 -19.45 -2.78 -13.17
CA LYS A 74 -20.13 -2.36 -14.40
C LYS A 74 -20.16 -0.84 -14.61
N ASN A 75 -19.81 -0.03 -13.59
CA ASN A 75 -20.02 1.42 -13.62
C ASN A 75 -18.84 2.19 -12.97
N PRO A 76 -17.70 2.35 -13.67
CA PRO A 76 -16.52 3.05 -13.12
C PRO A 76 -16.80 4.51 -12.75
N ILE A 77 -17.64 5.21 -13.54
CA ILE A 77 -18.05 6.60 -13.25
C ILE A 77 -18.87 6.68 -11.95
N ALA A 78 -19.69 5.68 -11.67
CA ALA A 78 -20.47 5.64 -10.43
C ALA A 78 -19.60 5.32 -9.21
N PHE A 79 -18.51 4.57 -9.38
CA PHE A 79 -17.52 4.34 -8.33
C PHE A 79 -16.80 5.64 -7.96
N MET A 80 -16.39 6.42 -8.95
CA MET A 80 -15.76 7.72 -8.72
C MET A 80 -16.69 8.71 -8.00
N LYS A 81 -17.98 8.74 -8.38
CA LYS A 81 -19.00 9.49 -7.63
C LYS A 81 -19.14 9.03 -6.18
N ARG A 82 -18.91 7.74 -5.90
CA ARG A 82 -18.97 7.20 -4.54
C ARG A 82 -17.72 7.47 -3.70
N ASP A 83 -16.55 7.63 -4.31
CA ASP A 83 -15.36 8.09 -3.57
C ASP A 83 -15.59 9.52 -3.06
N ILE A 84 -16.27 10.36 -3.85
CA ILE A 84 -16.80 11.67 -3.42
C ILE A 84 -17.78 11.52 -2.24
N GLU A 85 -18.71 10.55 -2.30
CA GLU A 85 -19.64 10.26 -1.19
C GLU A 85 -18.94 9.74 0.08
N ARG A 86 -17.74 9.18 -0.03
CA ARG A 86 -16.92 8.69 1.09
C ARG A 86 -15.95 9.73 1.63
N GLY A 87 -16.10 10.98 1.20
CA GLY A 87 -15.30 12.12 1.67
C GLY A 87 -14.01 12.35 0.90
N ALA A 88 -13.67 11.53 -0.11
CA ALA A 88 -12.53 11.82 -0.98
C ALA A 88 -12.85 13.04 -1.85
N LYS A 89 -12.02 14.07 -1.77
CA LYS A 89 -12.24 15.32 -2.50
C LYS A 89 -11.55 15.21 -3.86
N VAL A 90 -12.20 14.54 -4.80
CA VAL A 90 -11.68 14.33 -6.16
C VAL A 90 -12.61 15.00 -7.17
N ALA A 91 -12.03 15.74 -8.11
CA ALA A 91 -12.73 16.26 -9.28
C ALA A 91 -12.56 15.32 -10.47
N TYR A 92 -13.64 15.18 -11.25
CA TYR A 92 -13.58 14.65 -12.60
C TYR A 92 -13.58 15.83 -13.56
N TYR A 93 -12.60 15.88 -14.45
CA TYR A 93 -12.52 16.91 -15.48
C TYR A 93 -12.61 16.27 -16.86
N ALA A 94 -13.51 16.79 -17.69
CA ALA A 94 -13.49 16.51 -19.12
C ALA A 94 -12.24 17.12 -19.77
N GLN A 95 -11.88 16.66 -20.97
CA GLN A 95 -10.74 17.17 -21.74
C GLN A 95 -10.68 18.71 -21.81
N THR A 96 -11.81 19.39 -22.05
CA THR A 96 -11.86 20.85 -22.15
C THR A 96 -11.56 21.54 -20.82
N GLU A 97 -12.05 20.99 -19.71
CA GLU A 97 -11.80 21.50 -18.37
C GLU A 97 -10.35 21.29 -17.94
N LEU A 98 -9.75 20.15 -18.32
CA LEU A 98 -8.33 19.87 -18.13
C LEU A 98 -7.46 20.89 -18.87
N LYS A 99 -7.76 21.16 -20.16
CA LYS A 99 -7.06 22.18 -20.96
C LYS A 99 -7.16 23.57 -20.34
N ASN A 100 -8.34 23.95 -19.84
CA ASN A 100 -8.54 25.23 -19.17
C ASN A 100 -7.77 25.33 -17.85
N ARG A 101 -7.67 24.22 -17.10
CA ARG A 101 -7.02 24.21 -15.79
C ARG A 101 -5.50 24.09 -15.88
N PHE A 102 -4.99 23.31 -16.82
CA PHE A 102 -3.56 23.07 -17.05
C PHE A 102 -3.20 23.39 -18.50
N PRO A 103 -3.23 24.68 -18.90
CA PRO A 103 -3.03 25.08 -20.31
C PRO A 103 -1.62 24.79 -20.85
N PHE A 104 -0.67 24.50 -19.97
CA PHE A 104 0.70 24.11 -20.32
C PHE A 104 0.85 22.60 -20.59
N MET A 105 -0.19 21.80 -20.36
CA MET A 105 -0.23 20.37 -20.64
C MET A 105 -1.06 20.11 -21.90
N ASN A 106 -0.65 19.11 -22.67
CA ASN A 106 -1.41 18.58 -23.79
C ASN A 106 -2.45 17.56 -23.28
N PHE A 107 -3.65 17.57 -23.85
CA PHE A 107 -4.70 16.58 -23.54
C PHE A 107 -5.41 16.09 -24.79
N ASP A 108 -4.88 16.33 -26.00
CA ASP A 108 -5.59 16.05 -27.26
C ASP A 108 -6.00 14.57 -27.43
N ASP A 109 -5.20 13.67 -26.89
CA ASP A 109 -5.38 12.21 -26.82
C ASP A 109 -6.08 11.73 -25.53
N ILE A 110 -6.44 12.65 -24.62
CA ILE A 110 -7.07 12.34 -23.32
C ILE A 110 -8.54 12.71 -23.35
N ILE A 111 -9.41 11.76 -23.00
CA ILE A 111 -10.87 11.98 -22.93
C ILE A 111 -11.25 12.72 -21.64
N ALA A 112 -10.65 12.33 -20.51
CA ALA A 112 -10.93 12.89 -19.19
C ALA A 112 -9.84 12.53 -18.19
N GLY A 113 -9.85 13.18 -17.03
CA GLY A 113 -8.89 12.95 -15.96
C GLY A 113 -9.51 13.12 -14.58
N THR A 114 -8.88 12.47 -13.59
CA THR A 114 -9.25 12.55 -12.19
C THR A 114 -8.21 13.39 -11.45
N TYR A 115 -8.65 14.33 -10.61
CA TYR A 115 -7.75 15.24 -9.91
C TYR A 115 -8.11 15.38 -8.44
N GLY A 116 -7.17 15.04 -7.55
CA GLY A 116 -7.30 15.27 -6.12
C GLY A 116 -7.32 16.75 -5.76
N LEU A 117 -8.35 17.18 -5.02
CA LEU A 117 -8.54 18.56 -4.58
C LEU A 117 -8.00 18.80 -3.16
N GLU A 118 -8.16 17.82 -2.26
CA GLU A 118 -7.75 17.92 -0.86
C GLU A 118 -7.24 16.57 -0.34
N ASN A 119 -6.39 16.59 0.69
CA ASN A 119 -5.85 15.40 1.37
C ASN A 119 -5.05 14.45 0.46
N GLU A 120 -4.54 14.97 -0.65
CA GLU A 120 -3.59 14.30 -1.54
C GLU A 120 -2.32 15.14 -1.65
N GLY A 121 -1.22 14.50 -2.04
CA GLY A 121 0.02 15.21 -2.25
C GLY A 121 1.24 14.31 -2.16
N LEU A 122 2.36 14.95 -1.89
CA LEU A 122 3.66 14.30 -1.80
C LEU A 122 4.13 14.31 -0.35
N ILE A 123 4.76 13.21 0.04
CA ILE A 123 5.39 13.06 1.35
C ILE A 123 6.84 12.65 1.14
N ASP A 124 7.73 13.19 1.97
CA ASP A 124 9.07 12.63 2.11
C ASP A 124 8.95 11.34 2.92
N THR A 125 9.03 10.21 2.23
CA THR A 125 8.87 8.89 2.83
C THR A 125 9.98 8.56 3.82
N TRP A 126 11.18 9.14 3.65
CA TRP A 126 12.31 8.90 4.54
C TRP A 126 12.12 9.65 5.86
N GLN A 127 11.70 10.91 5.80
CA GLN A 127 11.39 11.69 7.00
C GLN A 127 10.20 11.10 7.76
N LEU A 128 9.14 10.70 7.06
CA LEU A 128 8.00 10.05 7.69
C LEU A 128 8.41 8.75 8.40
N LEU A 129 9.19 7.89 7.75
CA LEU A 129 9.70 6.65 8.33
C LEU A 129 10.56 6.93 9.57
N SER A 130 11.43 7.93 9.49
CA SER A 130 12.30 8.33 10.61
C SER A 130 11.49 8.82 11.80
N ALA A 131 10.51 9.69 11.58
CA ALA A 131 9.62 10.20 12.63
C ALA A 131 8.79 9.09 13.29
N ILE A 132 8.25 8.14 12.51
CA ILE A 132 7.53 6.99 13.04
C ILE A 132 8.45 6.12 13.89
N ARG A 133 9.68 5.85 13.41
CA ARG A 133 10.66 5.05 14.13
C ARG A 133 11.05 5.68 15.46
N GLU A 134 11.34 6.98 15.47
CA GLU A 134 11.65 7.73 16.69
C GLU A 134 10.49 7.65 17.68
N LYS A 135 9.26 7.90 17.21
CA LYS A 135 8.08 7.81 18.07
C LYS A 135 7.90 6.40 18.65
N ASN A 136 8.06 5.36 17.84
CA ASN A 136 7.99 3.97 18.28
C ASN A 136 8.99 3.68 19.41
N ILE A 137 10.23 4.16 19.28
CA ILE A 137 11.25 4.00 20.33
C ILE A 137 10.81 4.69 21.63
N THR A 138 10.24 5.91 21.56
CA THR A 138 9.73 6.59 22.77
C THR A 138 8.56 5.86 23.44
N LEU A 139 7.83 5.05 22.68
CA LEU A 139 6.71 4.23 23.17
C LEU A 139 7.17 2.84 23.64
N GLY A 140 8.47 2.55 23.64
CA GLY A 140 9.04 1.29 24.14
C GLY A 140 9.20 0.19 23.08
N VAL A 141 9.03 0.49 21.79
CA VAL A 141 9.28 -0.48 20.72
C VAL A 141 10.78 -0.77 20.61
N THR A 142 11.14 -2.04 20.72
CA THR A 142 12.52 -2.50 20.58
C THR A 142 12.81 -2.83 19.11
N TYR A 143 13.81 -2.19 18.53
CA TYR A 143 14.29 -2.49 17.17
C TYR A 143 15.50 -3.42 17.23
N VAL A 144 15.40 -4.57 16.56
CA VAL A 144 16.50 -5.53 16.43
C VAL A 144 16.98 -5.51 14.98
N LYS A 145 18.28 -5.26 14.77
CA LYS A 145 18.91 -5.36 13.45
C LYS A 145 19.46 -6.77 13.25
N GLY A 146 18.89 -7.51 12.31
CA GLY A 146 19.31 -8.88 12.01
C GLY A 146 18.54 -9.47 10.83
N THR A 147 18.87 -10.72 10.50
CA THR A 147 18.24 -11.49 9.44
C THR A 147 17.41 -12.60 10.08
N VAL A 148 16.15 -12.73 9.67
CA VAL A 148 15.32 -13.90 10.03
C VAL A 148 15.81 -15.08 9.21
N GLU A 149 16.14 -16.19 9.87
CA GLU A 149 16.63 -17.40 9.19
C GLU A 149 15.63 -18.55 9.22
N ASN A 150 14.83 -18.64 10.28
CA ASN A 150 13.83 -19.69 10.42
C ASN A 150 12.75 -19.32 11.45
N PHE A 151 11.70 -20.12 11.51
CA PHE A 151 10.63 -20.02 12.50
C PHE A 151 10.70 -21.16 13.52
N ALA A 152 10.28 -20.87 14.74
CA ALA A 152 10.13 -21.88 15.78
C ALA A 152 8.68 -22.37 15.82
N PHE A 153 8.52 -23.68 15.93
CA PHE A 153 7.24 -24.36 15.98
C PHE A 153 7.10 -25.12 17.29
N GLN A 154 5.88 -25.19 17.80
CA GLN A 154 5.52 -26.06 18.90
C GLN A 154 4.35 -26.92 18.47
N ARG A 155 4.41 -28.22 18.79
CA ARG A 155 3.26 -29.11 18.71
C ARG A 155 2.21 -28.64 19.71
N GLN A 156 0.96 -28.56 19.28
CA GLN A 156 -0.13 -28.21 20.18
C GLN A 156 -0.28 -29.30 21.26
N ALA A 157 -0.12 -28.88 22.52
CA ALA A 157 -0.15 -29.78 23.67
C ALA A 157 -1.51 -30.49 23.79
N GLY A 158 -1.50 -31.77 24.14
CA GLY A 158 -2.71 -32.58 24.35
C GLY A 158 -3.28 -33.28 23.11
N LEU A 159 -2.66 -33.14 21.94
CA LEU A 159 -3.02 -33.91 20.75
C LEU A 159 -2.13 -35.17 20.61
N PRO A 160 -2.70 -36.37 20.34
CA PRO A 160 -1.93 -37.59 20.04
C PRO A 160 -1.00 -37.39 18.84
N ASP A 161 0.08 -38.16 18.77
CA ASP A 161 1.00 -38.05 17.63
C ASP A 161 0.27 -38.54 16.38
N ALA A 162 0.45 -37.86 15.25
CA ALA A 162 -0.19 -38.31 14.02
C ALA A 162 0.24 -39.74 13.67
N HIS A 163 1.49 -40.09 13.98
CA HIS A 163 2.02 -41.45 13.83
C HIS A 163 1.39 -42.48 14.78
N ASP A 164 0.67 -42.07 15.81
CA ASP A 164 -0.01 -42.98 16.74
C ASP A 164 -1.30 -43.57 16.12
N TYR A 165 -1.90 -42.91 15.12
CA TYR A 165 -3.19 -43.31 14.54
C TYR A 165 -3.30 -43.19 13.01
N ILE A 166 -2.29 -42.67 12.32
CA ILE A 166 -2.20 -42.65 10.85
C ILE A 166 -1.08 -43.60 10.44
N GLN A 167 -1.41 -44.64 9.67
CA GLN A 167 -0.46 -45.66 9.23
C GLN A 167 0.42 -45.19 8.08
N ASP A 168 -0.14 -44.36 7.20
CA ASP A 168 0.61 -43.75 6.11
C ASP A 168 1.55 -42.67 6.68
N VAL A 169 2.85 -42.84 6.44
CA VAL A 169 3.88 -41.97 7.05
C VAL A 169 3.78 -40.55 6.50
N ASP A 170 3.51 -40.40 5.20
CA ASP A 170 3.42 -39.09 4.55
C ASP A 170 2.16 -38.34 5.01
N GLU A 171 1.04 -39.04 5.18
CA GLU A 171 -0.19 -38.48 5.73
C GLU A 171 -0.02 -38.11 7.21
N ALA A 172 0.68 -38.93 7.99
CA ALA A 172 0.98 -38.64 9.39
C ALA A 172 1.85 -37.38 9.53
N ASP A 173 2.91 -37.26 8.74
CA ASP A 173 3.80 -36.10 8.73
C ASP A 173 3.06 -34.81 8.31
N SER A 174 2.23 -34.90 7.27
CA SER A 174 1.36 -33.80 6.81
C SER A 174 0.39 -33.35 7.91
N ASN A 175 -0.24 -34.30 8.59
CA ASN A 175 -1.14 -34.03 9.70
C ASN A 175 -0.42 -33.36 10.87
N ALA A 176 0.76 -33.87 11.26
CA ALA A 176 1.57 -33.31 12.33
C ALA A 176 2.01 -31.87 12.01
N LEU A 177 2.40 -31.58 10.76
CA LEU A 177 2.76 -30.24 10.28
C LEU A 177 1.58 -29.26 10.37
N SER A 178 0.37 -29.70 10.00
CA SER A 178 -0.84 -28.88 10.03
C SER A 178 -1.23 -28.42 11.45
N LYS A 179 -0.84 -29.17 12.48
CA LYS A 179 -1.15 -28.94 13.89
C LYS A 179 -0.07 -28.17 14.66
N ARG A 180 0.96 -27.67 13.97
CA ARG A 180 2.03 -26.87 14.59
C ARG A 180 1.57 -25.44 14.79
N ARG A 181 1.99 -24.84 15.90
CA ARG A 181 1.83 -23.42 16.17
C ARG A 181 3.17 -22.72 16.10
N LEU A 182 3.22 -21.55 15.45
CA LEU A 182 4.38 -20.66 15.48
C LEU A 182 4.55 -20.05 16.87
N THR A 183 5.76 -20.16 17.43
CA THR A 183 6.08 -19.67 18.78
C THR A 183 7.13 -18.56 18.79
N GLY A 184 7.79 -18.33 17.66
CA GLY A 184 8.76 -17.26 17.51
C GLY A 184 9.61 -17.41 16.25
N VAL A 185 10.68 -16.62 16.20
CA VAL A 185 11.58 -16.52 15.05
C VAL A 185 13.04 -16.67 15.50
N TYR A 186 13.85 -17.29 14.66
CA TYR A 186 15.30 -17.31 14.79
C TYR A 186 15.88 -16.13 14.02
N VAL A 187 16.51 -15.20 14.75
CA VAL A 187 17.08 -13.97 14.20
C VAL A 187 18.58 -14.01 14.39
N ARG A 188 19.34 -13.96 13.29
CA ARG A 188 20.78 -13.73 13.33
C ARG A 188 21.06 -12.23 13.43
N PRO A 189 21.66 -11.74 14.52
CA PRO A 189 22.04 -10.34 14.63
C PRO A 189 23.05 -9.95 13.54
N GLN A 190 23.04 -8.67 13.14
CA GLN A 190 24.01 -8.15 12.18
C GLN A 190 25.37 -7.88 12.86
N MET A 191 26.03 -8.94 13.32
CA MET A 191 27.34 -8.93 13.96
C MET A 191 28.18 -10.10 13.46
N VAL A 192 29.49 -9.88 13.28
CA VAL A 192 30.42 -10.91 12.77
C VAL A 192 30.45 -12.10 13.73
N GLY A 193 30.28 -13.32 13.20
CA GLY A 193 30.33 -14.56 13.99
C GLY A 193 29.12 -14.83 14.88
N ALA A 194 28.06 -14.01 14.82
CA ALA A 194 26.85 -14.22 15.61
C ALA A 194 25.98 -15.35 15.02
N SER A 195 25.54 -16.26 15.89
CA SER A 195 24.54 -17.28 15.55
C SER A 195 23.12 -16.75 15.74
N ALA A 196 22.14 -17.37 15.06
CA ALA A 196 20.74 -17.04 15.23
C ALA A 196 20.25 -17.28 16.67
N ARG A 197 19.47 -16.33 17.17
CA ARG A 197 18.86 -16.38 18.50
C ARG A 197 17.35 -16.48 18.38
N TYR A 198 16.78 -17.31 19.24
CA TYR A 198 15.34 -17.47 19.33
C TYR A 198 14.70 -16.25 20.00
N VAL A 199 13.76 -15.63 19.30
CA VAL A 199 12.90 -14.57 19.82
C VAL A 199 11.49 -15.12 19.89
N ARG A 200 11.00 -15.34 21.11
CA ARG A 200 9.63 -15.80 21.36
C ARG A 200 8.64 -14.70 20.97
N ALA A 201 7.60 -15.06 20.24
CA ALA A 201 6.54 -14.15 19.83
C ALA A 201 5.18 -14.83 19.95
N HIS A 202 4.17 -14.06 20.37
CA HIS A 202 2.79 -14.53 20.36
C HIS A 202 2.15 -14.28 19.00
N PHE A 203 2.26 -13.05 18.49
CA PHE A 203 1.90 -12.66 17.14
C PHE A 203 3.15 -12.32 16.34
N ILE A 204 3.15 -12.71 15.07
CA ILE A 204 4.21 -12.39 14.11
C ILE A 204 3.56 -11.72 12.91
N VAL A 205 4.11 -10.61 12.46
CA VAL A 205 3.58 -9.83 11.33
C VAL A 205 4.65 -9.75 10.26
N ASN A 206 4.37 -10.33 9.10
CA ASN A 206 5.23 -10.27 7.93
C ASN A 206 4.99 -8.95 7.18
N CYS A 207 5.86 -7.98 7.46
CA CYS A 207 5.95 -6.70 6.77
C CYS A 207 7.23 -6.63 5.91
N ALA A 208 7.72 -7.77 5.41
CA ALA A 208 9.01 -7.85 4.73
C ALA A 208 8.97 -7.37 3.26
N GLY A 209 7.91 -6.68 2.85
CA GLY A 209 7.80 -6.08 1.52
C GLY A 209 8.14 -7.07 0.40
N PRO A 210 9.14 -6.79 -0.46
CA PRO A 210 9.50 -7.66 -1.58
C PRO A 210 9.88 -9.09 -1.16
N TRP A 211 10.36 -9.27 0.07
CA TRP A 211 10.76 -10.56 0.63
C TRP A 211 9.64 -11.27 1.40
N ALA A 212 8.42 -10.74 1.41
CA ALA A 212 7.32 -11.32 2.18
C ALA A 212 7.00 -12.76 1.76
N GLY A 213 7.06 -13.08 0.46
CA GLY A 213 6.90 -14.46 -0.02
C GLY A 213 8.00 -15.40 0.50
N GLU A 214 9.25 -14.93 0.54
CA GLU A 214 10.38 -15.70 1.07
C GLU A 214 10.27 -15.95 2.57
N ILE A 215 9.95 -14.92 3.35
CA ILE A 215 9.71 -15.05 4.80
C ILE A 215 8.55 -16.00 5.09
N ALA A 216 7.47 -15.96 4.31
CA ALA A 216 6.36 -16.88 4.48
C ALA A 216 6.75 -18.33 4.15
N ARG A 217 7.62 -18.54 3.16
CA ARG A 217 8.16 -19.86 2.82
C ARG A 217 9.00 -20.44 3.94
N MET A 218 9.82 -19.62 4.61
CA MET A 218 10.56 -20.04 5.81
C MET A 218 9.61 -20.51 6.94
N ALA A 219 8.38 -19.98 6.98
CA ALA A 219 7.35 -20.42 7.92
C ALA A 219 6.59 -21.68 7.45
N GLY A 220 6.96 -22.27 6.29
CA GLY A 220 6.31 -23.44 5.70
C GLY A 220 5.10 -23.14 4.82
N CYS A 221 4.87 -21.86 4.46
CA CYS A 221 3.77 -21.48 3.57
C CYS A 221 4.18 -21.68 2.10
N GLY A 222 3.37 -22.39 1.32
CA GLY A 222 3.60 -22.66 -0.10
C GLY A 222 4.42 -23.94 -0.42
N SER A 223 4.77 -24.76 0.58
CA SER A 223 5.63 -25.95 0.40
C SER A 223 5.10 -27.23 1.05
N GLY A 224 3.85 -27.23 1.54
CA GLY A 224 3.21 -28.39 2.16
C GLY A 224 1.92 -28.84 1.47
N GLN A 225 1.11 -29.65 2.16
CA GLN A 225 -0.22 -30.07 1.71
C GLN A 225 -1.33 -29.22 2.37
N GLY A 226 -2.56 -29.34 1.88
CA GLY A 226 -3.71 -28.63 2.45
C GLY A 226 -3.52 -27.10 2.44
N LEU A 227 -3.79 -26.43 3.56
CA LEU A 227 -3.65 -24.98 3.70
C LEU A 227 -2.20 -24.50 3.63
N SER A 228 -1.21 -25.37 3.90
CA SER A 228 0.22 -25.07 3.77
C SER A 228 0.68 -25.00 2.32
N SER A 229 -0.10 -25.53 1.38
CA SER A 229 0.24 -25.51 -0.05
C SER A 229 0.07 -24.14 -0.69
N ILE A 230 -0.67 -23.24 -0.04
CA ILE A 230 -1.00 -21.92 -0.57
C ILE A 230 0.19 -20.99 -0.35
N PRO A 231 0.89 -20.54 -1.42
CA PRO A 231 1.99 -19.62 -1.26
C PRO A 231 1.49 -18.22 -0.92
N VAL A 232 2.37 -17.39 -0.36
CA VAL A 232 2.20 -15.94 -0.34
C VAL A 232 2.77 -15.40 -1.65
N PRO A 233 1.93 -15.01 -2.63
CA PRO A 233 2.37 -14.68 -3.99
C PRO A 233 2.93 -13.25 -4.07
N ILE A 234 3.85 -12.88 -3.18
CA ILE A 234 4.48 -11.57 -3.14
C ILE A 234 5.93 -11.73 -3.56
N GLU A 235 6.31 -11.05 -4.63
CA GLU A 235 7.63 -11.16 -5.25
C GLU A 235 8.28 -9.78 -5.43
N PRO A 236 9.64 -9.73 -5.41
CA PRO A 236 10.36 -8.52 -5.75
C PRO A 236 10.22 -8.21 -7.24
N ARG A 237 9.81 -6.97 -7.54
CA ARG A 237 9.77 -6.44 -8.90
C ARG A 237 10.57 -5.15 -8.98
N LYS A 238 11.61 -5.15 -9.81
CA LYS A 238 12.47 -3.98 -10.05
C LYS A 238 11.68 -2.83 -10.65
N ARG A 239 11.83 -1.64 -10.09
CA ARG A 239 11.32 -0.37 -10.62
C ARG A 239 12.46 0.63 -10.66
N VAL A 240 12.42 1.53 -11.62
CA VAL A 240 13.43 2.57 -11.79
C VAL A 240 12.75 3.93 -11.72
N ASN A 241 13.34 4.83 -10.95
CA ASN A 241 12.95 6.23 -10.90
C ASN A 241 14.11 7.08 -11.41
N PHE A 242 13.78 8.08 -12.21
CA PHE A 242 14.70 9.10 -12.71
C PHE A 242 14.37 10.42 -12.05
N VAL A 243 15.41 11.14 -11.61
CA VAL A 243 15.32 12.54 -11.24
C VAL A 243 15.76 13.36 -12.44
N ILE A 244 14.89 14.26 -12.88
CA ILE A 244 15.17 15.15 -13.99
C ILE A 244 15.12 16.60 -13.52
N HIS A 245 16.04 17.41 -14.05
CA HIS A 245 15.99 18.86 -13.92
C HIS A 245 15.37 19.47 -15.17
N ALA A 246 14.28 20.22 -15.02
CA ALA A 246 13.53 20.80 -16.13
C ALA A 246 13.13 22.26 -15.82
N PRO A 247 14.02 23.25 -16.10
CA PRO A 247 13.83 24.64 -15.69
C PRO A 247 12.66 25.33 -16.43
N ASP A 248 12.29 24.84 -17.61
CA ASP A 248 11.21 25.40 -18.42
C ASP A 248 9.81 24.98 -17.93
N VAL A 249 9.73 24.01 -17.02
CA VAL A 249 8.47 23.47 -16.48
C VAL A 249 7.99 24.33 -15.32
N PRO A 250 6.69 24.68 -15.22
CA PRO A 250 6.18 25.46 -14.11
C PRO A 250 6.13 24.63 -12.81
N SER A 251 7.18 24.75 -11.97
CA SER A 251 7.40 23.91 -10.78
C SER A 251 6.25 23.85 -9.79
N PHE A 252 5.53 24.96 -9.61
CA PHE A 252 4.45 25.06 -8.61
C PHE A 252 3.06 24.73 -9.17
N ASP A 253 2.88 24.80 -10.50
CA ASP A 253 1.57 24.60 -11.12
C ASP A 253 1.39 23.17 -11.66
N ILE A 254 2.48 22.45 -11.92
CA ILE A 254 2.41 21.09 -12.41
C ILE A 254 1.94 20.12 -11.31
N PRO A 255 0.85 19.38 -11.53
CA PRO A 255 0.41 18.38 -10.57
C PRO A 255 1.34 17.15 -10.62
N ALA A 256 1.32 16.33 -9.58
CA ALA A 256 1.74 14.94 -9.74
C ALA A 256 0.73 14.25 -10.65
N PHE A 257 1.19 13.58 -11.71
CA PHE A 257 0.31 12.94 -12.69
C PHE A 257 0.81 11.56 -13.08
N THR A 258 -0.11 10.77 -13.63
CA THR A 258 0.16 9.48 -14.26
C THR A 258 -0.57 9.48 -15.60
N ASP A 259 0.19 9.28 -16.67
CA ASP A 259 -0.30 9.17 -18.03
C ASP A 259 -0.88 7.75 -18.28
N PRO A 260 -1.89 7.58 -19.14
CA PRO A 260 -2.45 6.27 -19.48
C PRO A 260 -1.41 5.24 -19.97
N GLU A 261 -0.29 5.68 -20.55
CA GLU A 261 0.81 4.81 -20.96
C GLU A 261 1.71 4.34 -19.79
N GLY A 262 1.35 4.68 -18.55
CA GLY A 262 2.02 4.21 -17.34
C GLY A 262 3.21 5.06 -16.91
N VAL A 263 3.49 6.18 -17.58
CA VAL A 263 4.49 7.16 -17.14
C VAL A 263 3.91 8.04 -16.05
N PHE A 264 4.61 8.14 -14.93
CA PHE A 264 4.26 9.09 -13.87
C PHE A 264 5.35 10.14 -13.72
N CYS A 265 4.93 11.33 -13.28
CA CYS A 265 5.83 12.42 -12.96
C CYS A 265 5.28 13.19 -11.76
N ARG A 266 6.19 13.64 -10.90
CA ARG A 266 5.86 14.45 -9.74
C ARG A 266 6.96 15.45 -9.44
N PRO A 267 6.63 16.63 -8.92
CA PRO A 267 7.61 17.52 -8.32
C PRO A 267 8.47 16.79 -7.27
N HIS A 268 9.75 17.10 -7.23
CA HIS A 268 10.66 16.61 -6.18
C HIS A 268 10.95 17.69 -5.15
N ASP A 269 11.28 18.89 -5.63
CA ASP A 269 11.66 20.05 -4.84
C ASP A 269 11.23 21.35 -5.54
N ALA A 270 11.51 22.50 -4.90
CA ALA A 270 11.21 23.82 -5.45
C ALA A 270 12.17 24.26 -6.58
N GLY A 271 13.22 23.47 -6.88
CA GLY A 271 14.30 23.79 -7.81
C GLY A 271 14.11 23.18 -9.21
N ASN A 272 12.86 23.01 -9.66
CA ASN A 272 12.54 22.43 -10.97
C ASN A 272 13.05 20.99 -11.15
N ASN A 273 13.25 20.25 -10.07
CA ASN A 273 13.54 18.83 -10.14
C ASN A 273 12.25 18.01 -10.02
N PHE A 274 12.17 16.96 -10.82
CA PHE A 274 11.01 16.07 -10.90
C PHE A 274 11.46 14.63 -10.77
N VAL A 275 10.66 13.81 -10.09
CA VAL A 275 10.82 12.35 -10.11
C VAL A 275 9.83 11.80 -11.12
N CYS A 276 10.34 11.02 -12.06
CA CYS A 276 9.53 10.34 -13.06
C CYS A 276 9.98 8.90 -13.23
N GLY A 277 9.09 8.11 -13.83
CA GLY A 277 9.35 6.71 -14.12
C GLY A 277 8.19 6.14 -14.90
N ARG A 278 8.26 4.84 -15.15
CA ARG A 278 7.23 4.13 -15.91
C ARG A 278 6.88 2.84 -15.19
N ILE A 279 5.59 2.54 -15.16
CA ILE A 279 5.10 1.24 -14.74
C ILE A 279 5.16 0.34 -15.98
N PRO A 280 6.01 -0.71 -16.01
CA PRO A 280 6.07 -1.61 -17.15
C PRO A 280 4.76 -2.38 -17.31
N THR A 281 4.44 -2.75 -18.55
CA THR A 281 3.34 -3.69 -18.81
C THR A 281 3.64 -5.04 -18.17
N ARG A 282 2.61 -5.87 -17.92
CA ARG A 282 2.82 -7.21 -17.34
C ARG A 282 3.75 -8.09 -18.20
N ALA A 283 3.69 -7.94 -19.52
CA ALA A 283 4.54 -8.71 -20.44
C ALA A 283 6.00 -8.27 -20.41
N GLU A 284 6.26 -6.97 -20.23
CA GLU A 284 7.62 -6.45 -20.03
C GLU A 284 8.16 -6.83 -18.65
N ASP A 285 7.34 -6.70 -17.61
CA ASP A 285 7.70 -7.03 -16.23
C ASP A 285 8.14 -8.51 -16.13
N ALA A 286 7.37 -9.43 -16.73
CA ALA A 286 7.68 -10.86 -16.73
C ALA A 286 9.01 -11.23 -17.42
N LYS A 287 9.52 -10.39 -18.33
CA LYS A 287 10.80 -10.61 -19.03
C LYS A 287 11.99 -9.91 -18.36
N THR A 288 11.72 -9.06 -17.38
CA THR A 288 12.75 -8.28 -16.69
C THR A 288 13.49 -9.15 -15.69
N ASP A 289 14.82 -9.12 -15.70
CA ASP A 289 15.61 -9.66 -14.60
C ASP A 289 15.48 -8.73 -13.38
N HIS A 290 14.74 -9.18 -12.37
CA HIS A 290 14.50 -8.43 -11.14
C HIS A 290 15.61 -8.57 -10.10
N SER A 291 16.63 -9.39 -10.36
CA SER A 291 17.80 -9.55 -9.50
C SER A 291 18.89 -8.51 -9.82
N ASP A 292 19.03 -8.13 -11.10
CA ASP A 292 19.95 -7.09 -11.52
C ASP A 292 19.39 -5.70 -11.19
N MET A 293 20.06 -4.97 -10.29
CA MET A 293 19.68 -3.61 -9.88
C MET A 293 20.39 -2.51 -10.67
N SER A 294 21.14 -2.84 -11.72
CA SER A 294 21.75 -1.87 -12.62
C SER A 294 20.69 -0.96 -13.26
N ILE A 295 21.04 0.28 -13.56
CA ILE A 295 20.10 1.25 -14.14
C ILE A 295 20.40 1.37 -15.63
N ASN A 296 19.42 1.05 -16.47
CA ASN A 296 19.48 1.37 -17.89
C ASN A 296 18.92 2.78 -18.12
N TYR A 297 19.79 3.73 -18.42
CA TYR A 297 19.39 5.12 -18.67
C TYR A 297 18.70 5.30 -20.03
N ASP A 298 18.87 4.37 -20.98
CA ASP A 298 18.20 4.44 -22.28
C ASP A 298 16.68 4.29 -22.13
N GLU A 299 16.21 3.58 -21.10
CA GLU A 299 14.77 3.49 -20.78
C GLU A 299 14.15 4.87 -20.56
N PHE A 300 14.89 5.82 -19.98
CA PHE A 300 14.41 7.18 -19.84
C PHE A 300 14.18 7.82 -21.21
N TYR A 301 15.18 7.80 -22.09
CA TYR A 301 15.11 8.48 -23.38
C TYR A 301 14.16 7.81 -24.38
N GLU A 302 14.05 6.48 -24.33
CA GLU A 302 13.22 5.70 -25.26
C GLU A 302 11.76 5.64 -24.83
N LYS A 303 11.49 5.52 -23.52
CA LYS A 303 10.14 5.19 -23.01
C LYS A 303 9.53 6.23 -22.09
N VAL A 304 10.32 7.03 -21.35
CA VAL A 304 9.78 7.99 -20.38
C VAL A 304 9.69 9.39 -20.98
N TRP A 305 10.81 9.88 -21.52
CA TRP A 305 10.95 11.24 -22.01
C TRP A 305 10.01 11.59 -23.17
N PRO A 306 9.77 10.74 -24.18
CA PRO A 306 8.84 11.06 -25.27
C PRO A 306 7.41 11.32 -24.76
N ILE A 307 6.96 10.54 -23.78
CA ILE A 307 5.63 10.67 -23.16
C ILE A 307 5.57 11.91 -22.27
N LEU A 308 6.64 12.22 -21.53
CA LEU A 308 6.71 13.46 -20.75
C LEU A 308 6.62 14.69 -21.65
N VAL A 309 7.34 14.72 -22.78
CA VAL A 309 7.33 15.85 -23.72
C VAL A 309 6.00 15.94 -24.46
N SER A 310 5.38 14.81 -24.83
CA SER A 310 4.06 14.82 -25.48
C SER A 310 2.99 15.39 -24.55
N ARG A 311 3.05 15.04 -23.25
CA ARG A 311 2.10 15.48 -22.22
C ARG A 311 2.38 16.90 -21.75
N VAL A 312 3.64 17.27 -21.55
CA VAL A 312 4.07 18.61 -21.10
C VAL A 312 5.28 19.05 -21.94
N PRO A 313 5.08 19.82 -23.03
CA PRO A 313 6.14 20.19 -23.96
C PRO A 313 7.35 20.90 -23.33
N ALA A 314 7.18 21.51 -22.16
CA ALA A 314 8.26 22.12 -21.39
C ALA A 314 9.34 21.12 -20.93
N PHE A 315 9.08 19.81 -20.89
CA PHE A 315 10.10 18.79 -20.60
C PHE A 315 11.11 18.57 -21.74
N LYS A 316 10.99 19.25 -22.89
CA LYS A 316 11.90 19.08 -24.05
C LYS A 316 13.39 19.27 -23.72
N ASN A 317 13.70 20.08 -22.71
CA ASN A 317 15.07 20.37 -22.29
C ASN A 317 15.43 19.69 -20.96
N ALA A 318 14.62 18.73 -20.52
CA ALA A 318 14.84 18.01 -19.26
C ALA A 318 16.15 17.21 -19.33
N LYS A 319 16.90 17.22 -18.24
CA LYS A 319 18.15 16.45 -18.10
C LYS A 319 18.06 15.53 -16.91
N VAL A 320 18.46 14.28 -17.09
CA VAL A 320 18.59 13.34 -15.97
C VAL A 320 19.74 13.81 -15.07
N VAL A 321 19.46 14.03 -13.80
CA VAL A 321 20.44 14.42 -12.78
C VAL A 321 20.76 13.29 -11.82
N ASN A 322 19.82 12.36 -11.63
CA ASN A 322 20.01 11.19 -10.79
C ASN A 322 19.03 10.08 -11.19
N ALA A 323 19.28 8.85 -10.75
CA ALA A 323 18.35 7.74 -10.89
C ALA A 323 18.58 6.72 -9.77
N TRP A 324 17.54 5.96 -9.41
CA TRP A 324 17.70 4.81 -8.54
C TRP A 324 16.78 3.66 -8.97
N SER A 325 17.25 2.45 -8.73
CA SER A 325 16.45 1.24 -8.83
C SER A 325 15.95 0.83 -7.43
N MET A 326 14.79 0.20 -7.38
CA MET A 326 14.19 -0.29 -6.14
C MET A 326 13.36 -1.53 -6.41
N HIS A 327 13.10 -2.33 -5.37
CA HIS A 327 12.14 -3.42 -5.44
C HIS A 327 10.78 -2.97 -4.90
N ASN A 328 9.73 -3.23 -5.68
CA ASN A 328 8.36 -3.20 -5.20
C ASN A 328 7.90 -4.62 -4.82
N ASP A 329 7.04 -4.68 -3.82
CA ASP A 329 6.42 -5.90 -3.32
C ASP A 329 5.14 -6.19 -4.10
N VAL A 330 5.27 -6.81 -5.27
CA VAL A 330 4.12 -7.03 -6.15
C VAL A 330 3.45 -8.35 -5.79
N ASN A 331 2.14 -8.28 -5.53
CA ASN A 331 1.32 -9.47 -5.43
C ASN A 331 1.02 -10.00 -6.85
N THR A 332 1.65 -11.12 -7.23
CA THR A 332 1.54 -11.70 -8.58
C THR A 332 0.16 -12.32 -8.87
N PHE A 333 -0.69 -12.50 -7.86
CA PHE A 333 -2.04 -13.01 -8.05
C PHE A 333 -2.99 -11.97 -8.66
N ASP A 334 -3.02 -10.76 -8.09
CA ASP A 334 -3.97 -9.70 -8.45
C ASP A 334 -3.51 -8.25 -8.20
N ASP A 335 -2.23 -7.99 -7.89
CA ASP A 335 -1.68 -6.66 -7.58
C ASP A 335 -2.26 -5.95 -6.35
N ILE A 336 -3.06 -6.66 -5.55
CA ILE A 336 -3.72 -6.15 -4.35
C ILE A 336 -2.99 -6.64 -3.10
N PRO A 337 -2.73 -5.80 -2.09
CA PRO A 337 -2.03 -6.24 -0.89
C PRO A 337 -2.77 -7.32 -0.12
N ILE A 338 -2.02 -8.06 0.69
CA ILE A 338 -2.55 -9.03 1.64
C ILE A 338 -2.51 -8.36 3.02
N LEU A 339 -3.68 -8.23 3.64
CA LEU A 339 -3.88 -7.71 5.00
C LEU A 339 -4.71 -8.73 5.78
N SER A 340 -4.11 -9.86 6.15
CA SER A 340 -4.81 -10.92 6.89
C SER A 340 -3.85 -11.86 7.61
N GLU A 341 -4.39 -12.66 8.52
CA GLU A 341 -3.72 -13.86 9.00
C GLU A 341 -3.46 -14.86 7.86
N HIS A 342 -2.42 -15.67 8.02
CA HIS A 342 -2.21 -16.86 7.22
C HIS A 342 -3.27 -17.92 7.57
N LEU A 343 -3.68 -18.71 6.59
CA LEU A 343 -4.80 -19.66 6.74
C LEU A 343 -4.48 -20.81 7.71
N GLN A 344 -3.23 -21.27 7.71
CA GLN A 344 -2.77 -22.33 8.63
C GLN A 344 -2.32 -21.78 9.99
N PHE A 345 -1.76 -20.57 10.01
CA PHE A 345 -1.14 -20.00 11.21
C PHE A 345 -1.86 -18.70 11.58
N PRO A 346 -2.92 -18.76 12.39
CA PRO A 346 -3.72 -17.58 12.72
C PRO A 346 -2.93 -16.47 13.43
N ASN A 347 -1.80 -16.80 14.06
CA ASN A 347 -0.91 -15.85 14.72
C ASN A 347 0.21 -15.31 13.81
N PHE A 348 0.25 -15.71 12.55
CA PHE A 348 1.14 -15.18 11.52
C PHE A 348 0.36 -14.32 10.56
N TYR A 349 0.53 -13.01 10.68
CA TYR A 349 -0.13 -12.02 9.86
C TYR A 349 0.73 -11.64 8.65
N ILE A 350 0.09 -11.37 7.52
CA ILE A 350 0.74 -10.83 6.33
C ILE A 350 0.22 -9.41 6.13
N MET A 351 1.14 -8.47 6.02
CA MET A 351 0.88 -7.07 5.71
C MET A 351 1.93 -6.60 4.68
N SER A 352 1.75 -7.04 3.44
CA SER A 352 2.67 -6.80 2.33
C SER A 352 1.94 -6.99 0.99
N GLY A 353 2.62 -6.72 -0.12
CA GLY A 353 2.04 -6.78 -1.45
C GLY A 353 1.44 -5.46 -1.91
N PHE A 354 1.90 -4.33 -1.37
CA PHE A 354 1.33 -3.01 -1.66
C PHE A 354 1.69 -2.49 -3.05
N GLY A 355 2.76 -3.01 -3.66
CA GLY A 355 3.25 -2.59 -4.97
C GLY A 355 3.55 -1.10 -4.98
N ASN A 356 3.00 -0.38 -5.97
CA ASN A 356 3.24 1.06 -6.13
C ASN A 356 2.55 1.93 -5.06
N TYR A 357 1.68 1.37 -4.22
CA TYR A 357 0.89 2.11 -3.23
C TYR A 357 1.41 2.01 -1.79
N GLY A 358 2.57 1.38 -1.58
CA GLY A 358 3.14 1.15 -0.24
C GLY A 358 3.13 2.39 0.66
N PRO A 359 3.78 3.50 0.25
CA PRO A 359 3.80 4.72 1.05
C PRO A 359 2.40 5.26 1.36
N GLN A 360 1.48 5.21 0.39
CA GLN A 360 0.12 5.74 0.52
C GLN A 360 -0.74 4.92 1.48
N MET A 361 -0.55 3.60 1.52
CA MET A 361 -1.40 2.69 2.30
C MET A 361 -0.81 2.31 3.67
N SER A 362 0.51 2.40 3.85
CA SER A 362 1.22 1.84 5.01
C SER A 362 0.70 2.31 6.38
N ILE A 363 0.43 3.61 6.56
CA ILE A 363 -0.07 4.16 7.83
C ILE A 363 -1.46 3.61 8.15
N ALA A 364 -2.35 3.62 7.15
CA ALA A 364 -3.70 3.08 7.30
C ALA A 364 -3.66 1.58 7.59
N ALA A 365 -2.80 0.82 6.90
CA ALA A 365 -2.62 -0.61 7.13
C ALA A 365 -2.14 -0.89 8.57
N GLY A 366 -1.19 -0.11 9.10
CA GLY A 366 -0.74 -0.22 10.49
C GLY A 366 -1.86 0.02 11.51
N LYS A 367 -2.68 1.06 11.31
CA LYS A 367 -3.86 1.33 12.16
C LYS A 367 -4.89 0.19 12.08
N LEU A 368 -5.18 -0.29 10.88
CA LEU A 368 -6.13 -1.38 10.70
C LEU A 368 -5.63 -2.67 11.36
N PHE A 369 -4.33 -2.93 11.30
CA PHE A 369 -3.72 -4.04 12.03
C PHE A 369 -3.86 -3.87 13.55
N SER A 370 -3.69 -2.66 14.10
CA SER A 370 -3.91 -2.45 15.53
C SER A 370 -5.35 -2.73 15.94
N GLU A 371 -6.36 -2.31 15.16
CA GLU A 371 -7.77 -2.66 15.40
C GLU A 371 -7.98 -4.16 15.39
N LYS A 372 -7.39 -4.86 14.42
CA LYS A 372 -7.52 -6.31 14.32
C LYS A 372 -6.97 -7.03 15.55
N ILE A 373 -5.87 -6.55 16.13
CA ILE A 373 -5.23 -7.17 17.30
C ILE A 373 -5.94 -6.79 18.60
N PHE A 374 -6.30 -5.53 18.80
CA PHE A 374 -6.91 -5.06 20.06
C PHE A 374 -8.42 -5.31 20.12
N ASP A 375 -9.14 -5.07 19.01
CA ASP A 375 -10.60 -5.18 18.94
C ASP A 375 -11.07 -6.52 18.34
N GLY A 376 -10.15 -7.33 17.80
CA GLY A 376 -10.44 -8.60 17.11
C GLY A 376 -11.04 -8.43 15.70
N ALA A 377 -11.37 -7.20 15.30
CA ALA A 377 -12.02 -6.87 14.03
C ALA A 377 -11.58 -5.51 13.49
N TYR A 378 -11.67 -5.36 12.18
CA TYR A 378 -11.52 -4.07 11.52
C TYR A 378 -12.77 -3.23 11.71
N THR A 379 -12.64 -2.10 12.40
CA THR A 379 -13.76 -1.24 12.81
C THR A 379 -13.87 -0.02 11.91
N THR A 380 -12.75 0.54 11.45
CA THR A 380 -12.75 1.78 10.65
C THR A 380 -13.04 1.53 9.17
N VAL A 381 -12.37 0.56 8.54
CA VAL A 381 -12.54 0.27 7.10
C VAL A 381 -12.73 -1.22 6.87
N ASN A 382 -13.64 -1.56 5.95
CA ASN A 382 -13.80 -2.94 5.49
C ASN A 382 -12.66 -3.35 4.55
N VAL A 383 -11.76 -4.18 5.05
CA VAL A 383 -10.60 -4.71 4.31
C VAL A 383 -10.73 -6.15 3.86
N ARG A 384 -11.93 -6.74 3.84
CA ARG A 384 -12.13 -8.14 3.39
C ARG A 384 -11.59 -8.42 1.99
N LYS A 385 -11.53 -7.42 1.11
CA LYS A 385 -10.94 -7.56 -0.23
C LYS A 385 -9.43 -7.82 -0.22
N TYR A 386 -8.75 -7.52 0.89
CA TYR A 386 -7.32 -7.74 1.09
C TYR A 386 -7.03 -9.06 1.82
N ASP A 387 -8.06 -9.85 2.13
CA ASP A 387 -7.92 -11.13 2.83
C ASP A 387 -7.29 -12.19 1.91
N MET A 388 -6.35 -12.97 2.44
CA MET A 388 -5.66 -14.05 1.73
C MET A 388 -6.60 -15.18 1.28
N ARG A 389 -7.75 -15.39 1.94
CA ARG A 389 -8.76 -16.38 1.53
C ARG A 389 -9.20 -16.20 0.08
N ARG A 390 -9.14 -14.98 -0.47
CA ARG A 390 -9.46 -14.75 -1.89
C ARG A 390 -8.53 -15.51 -2.83
N ILE A 391 -7.26 -15.70 -2.44
CA ILE A 391 -6.24 -16.42 -3.22
C ILE A 391 -6.59 -17.91 -3.25
N MET A 392 -6.95 -18.49 -2.10
CA MET A 392 -7.43 -19.87 -2.00
C MET A 392 -8.65 -20.13 -2.89
N HIS A 393 -9.56 -19.17 -2.97
CA HIS A 393 -10.79 -19.29 -3.78
C HIS A 393 -10.60 -18.91 -5.26
N GLY A 394 -9.41 -18.45 -5.68
CA GLY A 394 -9.21 -17.94 -7.04
C GLY A 394 -9.93 -16.62 -7.34
N ASN A 395 -10.40 -15.92 -6.30
CA ASN A 395 -11.16 -14.68 -6.42
C ASN A 395 -10.25 -13.47 -6.56
N LYS A 396 -9.85 -13.16 -7.80
CA LYS A 396 -9.04 -11.96 -8.09
C LYS A 396 -9.83 -10.68 -7.86
N VAL A 397 -9.19 -9.70 -7.24
CA VAL A 397 -9.70 -8.34 -7.15
C VAL A 397 -9.12 -7.53 -8.28
N TYR A 398 -9.99 -6.96 -9.11
CA TYR A 398 -9.58 -6.14 -10.26
C TYR A 398 -9.64 -4.67 -9.91
N GLU A 399 -8.52 -3.98 -10.12
CA GLU A 399 -8.43 -2.52 -10.07
C GLU A 399 -8.62 -1.97 -11.49
N PRO A 400 -9.73 -1.25 -11.77
CA PRO A 400 -10.09 -0.84 -13.14
C PRO A 400 -9.02 -0.03 -13.87
N LEU A 401 -8.16 0.69 -13.14
CA LEU A 401 -7.10 1.54 -13.68
C LEU A 401 -5.76 0.81 -13.86
N LYS A 402 -5.61 -0.44 -13.39
CA LYS A 402 -4.42 -1.28 -13.63
C LYS A 402 -4.61 -2.27 -14.78
N SER A 403 -5.85 -2.56 -15.18
CA SER A 403 -6.16 -3.67 -16.08
C SER A 403 -5.91 -3.43 -17.58
N SER A 404 -5.42 -2.25 -17.96
CA SER A 404 -5.29 -1.84 -19.37
C SER A 404 -3.84 -1.69 -19.87
N ALA A 405 -2.84 -2.23 -19.16
CA ALA A 405 -1.44 -2.21 -19.59
C ALA A 405 -0.78 -3.61 -19.59
#